data_AF-A0AA96QV02-F1
#
_entry.id   AF-A0AA96QV02-F1
#
_cell.length_a   1.000
_cell.length_b   1.000
_cell.length_c   1.000
_cell.angle_alpha   90.00
_cell.angle_beta   90.00
_cell.angle_gamma   90.00
#
_symmetry.space_group_name_H-M   'P 1'
#
loop_
_entity.id
_entity.type
_entity.pdbx_description
1 polymer ?
#
loop_
_entity_poly.entity_id
_entity_poly.type
_entity_poly.pdbx_seq_one_letter_code
_entity_poly.pdbx_strand_id
1 'polypeptide(L)'
;MGTPVVPPRPDDKGAAYLDALTSAGVPRSASGATEIQIAQGVCTQLAQGKSRQKLVEDIAAVGGLMTDDQADALVTAAEQHYC
;
A
#
# COMPACT_ATOMS: atom_id res chain seq x y z
N MET A 1 20.93 -0.18 29.68
CA MET A 1 19.47 -0.05 29.48
C MET A 1 19.21 0.00 27.98
N GLY A 2 19.07 -1.16 27.32
CA GLY A 2 18.73 -1.22 25.90
C GLY A 2 17.21 -1.35 25.78
N THR A 3 16.54 -0.37 25.17
CA THR A 3 15.11 -0.50 24.85
C THR A 3 14.93 -1.70 23.92
N PRO A 4 13.99 -2.62 24.20
CA PRO A 4 13.63 -3.64 23.21
C PRO A 4 13.03 -2.91 22.01
N VAL A 5 13.71 -2.99 20.87
CA VAL A 5 13.14 -2.68 19.56
C VAL A 5 12.05 -3.74 19.32
N VAL A 6 10.84 -3.43 19.77
CA VAL A 6 9.65 -4.24 19.46
C VAL A 6 9.46 -4.12 17.94
N PRO A 7 9.55 -5.22 17.18
CA PRO A 7 9.24 -5.16 15.76
C PRO A 7 7.80 -4.65 15.62
N PRO A 8 7.51 -3.74 14.68
CA PRO A 8 6.17 -3.20 14.51
C PRO A 8 5.19 -4.36 14.36
N ARG A 9 4.12 -4.36 15.16
CA ARG A 9 3.10 -5.40 15.03
C ARG A 9 2.48 -5.30 13.63
N PRO A 10 1.94 -6.39 13.08
CA PRO A 10 1.22 -6.35 11.80
C PRO A 10 0.18 -5.22 11.74
N ASP A 11 -0.46 -4.90 12.87
CA ASP A 11 -1.37 -3.76 13.03
C ASP A 11 -0.69 -2.38 12.92
N ASP A 12 0.57 -2.22 13.35
CA ASP A 12 1.33 -0.96 13.24
C ASP A 12 1.69 -0.65 11.78
N LYS A 13 2.03 -1.68 10.98
CA LYS A 13 2.33 -1.50 9.54
C LYS A 13 1.09 -1.09 8.75
N GLY A 14 -0.05 -1.71 9.05
CA GLY A 14 -1.33 -1.36 8.44
C GLY A 14 -1.76 0.06 8.76
N ALA A 15 -1.62 0.48 10.02
CA ALA A 15 -1.93 1.85 10.44
C ALA A 15 -1.04 2.88 9.72
N ALA A 16 0.29 2.65 9.68
CA ALA A 16 1.22 3.55 9.01
C ALA A 16 0.96 3.66 7.50
N TYR A 17 0.67 2.54 6.85
CA TYR A 17 0.30 2.50 5.44
C TYR A 17 -1.00 3.28 5.16
N LEU A 18 -2.05 3.06 5.95
CA LEU A 18 -3.33 3.76 5.77
C LEU A 18 -3.21 5.27 6.04
N ASP A 19 -2.34 5.66 6.96
CA ASP A 19 -2.02 7.07 7.21
C ASP A 19 -1.28 7.71 6.03
N ALA A 20 -0.31 6.99 5.44
CA ALA A 20 0.40 7.42 4.23
C ALA A 20 -0.57 7.59 3.04
N LEU A 21 -1.51 6.67 2.84
CA LEU A 21 -2.55 6.78 1.82
C LEU A 21 -3.43 8.01 2.05
N THR A 22 -3.84 8.25 3.29
CA THR A 22 -4.68 9.40 3.65
C THR A 22 -3.93 10.72 3.38
N SER A 23 -2.65 10.78 3.76
CA SER A 23 -1.79 11.95 3.50
C SER A 23 -1.54 12.21 2.02
N ALA A 24 -1.52 11.15 1.20
CA ALA A 24 -1.41 11.24 -0.26
C ALA A 24 -2.75 11.52 -0.97
N GLY A 25 -3.87 11.63 -0.24
CA GLY A 25 -5.19 11.87 -0.82
C GLY A 25 -5.75 10.66 -1.57
N VAL A 26 -5.28 9.45 -1.26
CA VAL A 26 -5.80 8.20 -1.83
C VAL A 26 -7.09 7.82 -1.11
N PRO A 27 -8.22 7.66 -1.83
CA PRO A 27 -9.47 7.22 -1.23
C PRO A 27 -9.30 5.81 -0.68
N ARG A 28 -9.72 5.61 0.57
CA ARG A 28 -9.66 4.32 1.26
C ARG A 28 -11.01 3.89 1.78
N SER A 29 -11.20 2.58 1.84
CA SER A 29 -12.35 1.92 2.45
C SER A 29 -12.42 2.29 3.93
N ALA A 30 -13.64 2.33 4.50
CA ALA A 30 -13.85 2.71 5.91
C ALA A 30 -13.02 1.87 6.90
N SER A 31 -12.76 0.60 6.58
CA SER A 31 -11.94 -0.31 7.37
C SER A 31 -10.46 -0.34 6.97
N GLY A 32 -10.06 0.22 5.82
CA GLY A 32 -8.70 0.08 5.28
C GLY A 32 -8.32 -1.33 4.81
N ALA A 33 -9.21 -2.31 4.90
CA ALA A 33 -8.89 -3.72 4.67
C ALA A 33 -8.57 -4.00 3.20
N THR A 34 -9.32 -3.39 2.28
CA THR A 34 -9.09 -3.51 0.83
C THR A 34 -7.69 -3.01 0.47
N GLU A 35 -7.30 -1.85 1.00
CA GLU A 35 -6.03 -1.22 0.67
C GLU A 35 -4.86 -2.04 1.21
N ILE A 36 -5.01 -2.65 2.40
CA ILE A 36 -4.01 -3.55 2.98
C ILE A 36 -3.87 -4.83 2.13
N GLN A 37 -4.98 -5.39 1.64
CA GLN A 37 -4.92 -6.55 0.74
C GLN A 37 -4.23 -6.21 -0.58
N ILE A 38 -4.50 -5.02 -1.14
CA ILE A 38 -3.81 -4.53 -2.33
C ILE A 38 -2.32 -4.41 -2.04
N ALA A 39 -1.90 -3.81 -0.91
CA ALA A 39 -0.48 -3.66 -0.56
C ALA A 39 0.27 -5.00 -0.49
N GLN A 40 -0.35 -6.02 0.13
CA GLN A 40 0.23 -7.37 0.18
C GLN A 40 0.31 -8.01 -1.23
N GLY A 41 -0.69 -7.76 -2.07
CA GLY A 41 -0.70 -8.17 -3.47
C GLY A 41 0.37 -7.47 -4.31
N VAL A 42 0.62 -6.18 -4.08
CA VAL A 42 1.64 -5.37 -4.76
C VAL A 42 3.01 -5.99 -4.55
N CYS A 43 3.43 -6.26 -3.31
CA CYS A 43 4.73 -6.86 -3.03
C CYS A 43 4.89 -8.23 -3.69
N THR A 44 3.82 -9.03 -3.67
CA THR A 44 3.82 -10.35 -4.33
C THR A 44 3.98 -10.23 -5.85
N GLN A 45 3.29 -9.28 -6.48
CA GLN A 45 3.36 -9.04 -7.92
C GLN A 45 4.73 -8.47 -8.34
N LEU A 46 5.31 -7.55 -7.55
CA LEU A 46 6.66 -7.03 -7.77
C LEU A 46 7.71 -8.16 -7.65
N ALA A 47 7.60 -9.01 -6.63
CA ALA A 47 8.47 -10.17 -6.45
C ALA A 47 8.35 -11.20 -7.60
N GLN A 48 7.19 -11.28 -8.25
CA GLN A 48 6.97 -12.09 -9.46
C GLN A 48 7.54 -11.45 -10.74
N GLY A 49 8.16 -10.27 -10.65
CA GLY A 49 8.76 -9.56 -11.77
C GLY A 49 7.78 -8.67 -12.54
N LYS A 50 6.60 -8.38 -11.99
CA LYS A 50 5.68 -7.43 -12.60
C LYS A 50 6.24 -6.00 -12.46
N SER A 51 6.21 -5.23 -13.54
CA SER A 51 6.66 -3.84 -13.50
C SER A 51 5.74 -3.00 -12.63
N ARG A 52 6.32 -2.12 -11.80
CA ARG A 52 5.59 -1.13 -10.99
C ARG A 52 4.55 -0.36 -11.80
N GLN A 53 4.92 0.11 -12.99
CA GLN A 53 4.03 0.87 -13.88
C GLN A 53 2.80 0.05 -14.33
N LYS A 54 2.98 -1.25 -14.60
CA LYS A 54 1.87 -2.16 -14.92
C LYS A 54 0.92 -2.33 -13.73
N LEU A 55 1.49 -2.38 -12.52
CA LEU A 55 0.75 -2.44 -11.25
C LEU A 55 -0.09 -1.18 -11.03
N VAL A 56 0.49 0.00 -11.25
CA VAL A 56 -0.21 1.29 -11.17
C VAL A 56 -1.38 1.32 -12.17
N GLU A 57 -1.13 0.95 -13.43
CA GLU A 57 -2.18 0.85 -14.46
C GLU A 57 -3.29 -0.12 -14.07
N ASP A 58 -2.94 -1.33 -13.60
CA ASP A 58 -3.91 -2.34 -13.18
C ASP A 58 -4.72 -1.84 -11.97
N ILE A 59 -4.08 -1.20 -11.00
CA ILE A 59 -4.72 -0.68 -9.80
C ILE A 59 -5.67 0.47 -10.18
N ALA A 60 -5.22 1.43 -10.99
CA ALA A 60 -6.06 2.52 -11.49
C ALA A 60 -7.26 2.01 -12.32
N ALA A 61 -7.05 0.96 -13.11
CA ALA A 61 -8.10 0.29 -13.87
C ALA A 61 -9.08 -0.49 -12.98
N VAL A 62 -8.60 -1.03 -11.85
CA VAL A 62 -9.43 -1.74 -10.86
C VAL A 62 -10.26 -0.72 -10.10
N GLY A 63 -11.47 -0.52 -10.61
CA GLY A 63 -12.53 0.24 -9.97
C GLY A 63 -12.80 1.61 -10.57
N GLY A 64 -11.88 2.19 -11.36
CA GLY A 64 -12.08 3.52 -11.96
C GLY A 64 -12.33 4.63 -10.94
N LEU A 65 -12.03 4.37 -9.66
CA LEU A 65 -12.27 5.24 -8.51
C LEU A 65 -11.02 6.01 -8.09
N MET A 66 -9.87 5.75 -8.72
CA MET A 66 -8.62 6.43 -8.41
C MET A 66 -7.89 6.84 -9.69
N THR A 67 -7.14 7.94 -9.59
CA THR A 67 -6.26 8.43 -10.67
C THR A 67 -4.93 7.66 -10.69
N ASP A 68 -4.19 7.74 -11.79
CA ASP A 68 -2.84 7.14 -11.87
C ASP A 68 -1.91 7.65 -10.76
N ASP A 69 -1.99 8.93 -10.39
CA ASP A 69 -1.24 9.50 -9.25
C ASP A 69 -1.61 8.83 -7.92
N GLN A 70 -2.90 8.55 -7.68
CA GLN A 70 -3.36 7.87 -6.47
C GLN A 70 -2.93 6.40 -6.46
N ALA A 71 -2.95 5.73 -7.61
CA ALA A 71 -2.46 4.37 -7.76
C ALA A 71 -0.95 4.29 -7.55
N ASP A 72 -0.17 5.25 -8.06
CA ASP A 72 1.27 5.33 -7.81
C ASP A 72 1.60 5.60 -6.35
N ALA A 73 0.85 6.50 -5.70
CA ALA A 73 0.99 6.74 -4.27
C ALA A 73 0.68 5.47 -3.44
N LEU A 74 -0.34 4.71 -3.84
CA LEU A 74 -0.69 3.44 -3.21
C LEU A 74 0.44 2.42 -3.33
N VAL A 75 0.97 2.23 -4.54
CA VAL A 75 2.07 1.30 -4.79
C VAL A 75 3.34 1.74 -4.05
N THR A 76 3.65 3.03 -4.04
CA THR A 76 4.78 3.60 -3.29
C THR A 76 4.66 3.33 -1.79
N ALA A 77 3.48 3.58 -1.21
CA ALA A 77 3.24 3.32 0.20
C ALA A 77 3.31 1.82 0.52
N ALA A 78 2.81 0.96 -0.37
CA ALA A 78 2.93 -0.49 -0.23
C ALA A 78 4.41 -0.92 -0.23
N GLU A 79 5.22 -0.41 -1.15
CA GLU A 79 6.66 -0.68 -1.20
C GLU A 79 7.38 -0.24 0.08
N GLN A 80 7.04 0.92 0.63
CA GLN A 80 7.70 1.45 1.84
C GLN A 80 7.34 0.70 3.12
N HIS A 81 6.11 0.18 3.21
CA HIS A 81 5.59 -0.39 4.47
C HIS A 81 5.50 -1.92 4.48
N TYR A 82 5.36 -2.56 3.32
CA TYR A 82 5.03 -3.99 3.21
C TYR A 82 6.07 -4.88 2.50
N CYS A 83 6.95 -4.37 1.62
CA CYS A 83 7.75 -5.21 0.71
C CYS A 83 9.14 -5.69 1.22
#